data_AF-A0A150UJZ4-F1
#
_entry.id   AF-A0A150UJZ4-F1
#
_cell.length_a   1.000
_cell.length_b   1.000
_cell.length_c   1.000
_cell.angle_alpha   90.00
_cell.angle_beta   90.00
_cell.angle_gamma   90.00
#
_symmetry.space_group_name_H-M   'P 1'
#
loop_
_entity.id
_entity.type
_entity.pdbx_description
1 polymer ?
#
loop_
_entity_poly.entity_id
_entity_poly.type
_entity_poly.pdbx_seq_one_letter_code
_entity_poly.pdbx_strand_id
1 'polypeptide(L)'
;MRRLTLLAATVLMLGAVPASAQSQPAQSGPGNNAVNSSDHNNSNKPVEGRNSFTEGQAKSRIEGAGYSNVSGLHKDDQGVWRGKADKAGSKTDVSLDFQGNVNPAK
;
A
#
# COMPACT_ATOMS: atom_id res chain seq x y z
N MET A 1 49.82 -56.89 18.77
CA MET A 1 48.64 -56.01 18.87
C MET A 1 49.03 -54.58 18.51
N ARG A 2 48.65 -54.13 17.30
CA ARG A 2 48.45 -52.73 16.88
C ARG A 2 48.05 -52.74 15.39
N ARG A 3 47.06 -51.92 15.05
CA ARG A 3 46.28 -51.89 13.78
C ARG A 3 47.03 -51.11 12.68
N LEU A 4 46.47 -51.14 11.46
CA LEU A 4 46.72 -50.38 10.20
C LEU A 4 47.39 -51.23 9.11
N THR A 5 46.98 -51.25 7.84
CA THR A 5 46.16 -50.33 7.01
C THR A 5 45.58 -51.16 5.85
N LEU A 6 44.28 -51.08 5.59
CA LEU A 6 43.66 -51.65 4.38
C LEU A 6 43.55 -50.57 3.30
N LEU A 7 44.00 -50.94 2.11
CA LEU A 7 43.98 -50.17 0.88
C LEU A 7 42.56 -49.85 0.41
N ALA A 8 42.50 -48.74 -0.32
CA ALA A 8 41.33 -48.14 -0.96
C ALA A 8 40.57 -49.07 -1.92
N ALA A 9 39.25 -48.85 -1.99
CA ALA A 9 38.48 -49.06 -3.22
C ALA A 9 37.35 -48.02 -3.27
N THR A 10 37.50 -47.10 -4.22
CA THR A 10 36.55 -46.11 -4.70
C THR A 10 35.19 -46.71 -5.05
N VAL A 11 34.09 -46.12 -4.57
CA VAL A 11 32.75 -46.31 -5.17
C VAL A 11 32.03 -44.96 -5.28
N LEU A 12 31.47 -44.81 -6.48
CA LEU A 12 30.77 -43.69 -7.10
C LEU A 12 29.87 -42.84 -6.20
N MET A 13 30.05 -41.53 -6.36
CA MET A 13 28.98 -40.54 -6.30
C MET A 13 27.86 -40.89 -7.29
N LEU A 14 26.61 -40.91 -6.83
CA LEU A 14 25.46 -40.49 -7.62
C LEU A 14 24.44 -39.85 -6.68
N GLY A 15 24.59 -38.54 -6.49
CA GLY A 15 23.63 -37.72 -5.76
C GLY A 15 22.43 -37.41 -6.66
N ALA A 16 21.23 -37.67 -6.15
CA ALA A 16 19.99 -37.09 -6.65
C ALA A 16 19.05 -36.88 -5.46
N VAL A 17 19.29 -35.82 -4.68
CA VAL A 17 18.26 -35.24 -3.83
C VAL A 17 17.32 -34.47 -4.75
N PRO A 18 16.02 -34.81 -4.86
CA PRO A 18 15.07 -33.93 -5.50
C PRO A 18 15.04 -32.65 -4.69
N ALA A 19 15.51 -31.55 -5.31
CA ALA A 19 15.36 -30.22 -4.79
C ALA A 19 13.88 -30.00 -4.49
N SER A 20 13.54 -29.81 -3.22
CA SER A 20 12.28 -29.21 -2.83
C SER A 20 12.14 -27.92 -3.64
N ALA A 21 11.04 -27.81 -4.39
CA ALA A 21 10.66 -26.56 -5.04
C ALA A 21 10.37 -25.54 -3.93
N GLN A 22 11.41 -24.87 -3.46
CA GLN A 22 11.30 -23.72 -2.60
C GLN A 22 10.67 -22.65 -3.47
N SER A 23 9.36 -22.43 -3.31
CA SER A 23 8.70 -21.22 -3.74
C SER A 23 9.45 -20.06 -3.10
N GLN A 24 10.39 -19.49 -3.85
CA GLN A 24 11.09 -18.27 -3.46
C GLN A 24 10.02 -17.21 -3.21
N PRO A 25 9.96 -16.60 -2.02
CA PRO A 25 9.17 -15.39 -1.84
C PRO A 25 9.62 -14.39 -2.91
N ALA A 26 8.66 -13.75 -3.57
CA ALA A 26 8.95 -12.74 -4.59
C ALA A 26 10.00 -11.75 -4.05
N GLN A 27 11.11 -11.66 -4.80
CA GLN A 27 12.26 -10.85 -4.48
C GLN A 27 11.83 -9.37 -4.41
N SER A 28 12.20 -8.69 -3.33
CA SER A 28 11.93 -7.26 -3.12
C SER A 28 12.48 -6.44 -4.29
N GLY A 29 11.58 -5.99 -5.18
CA GLY A 29 11.84 -4.90 -6.11
C GLY A 29 11.99 -3.57 -5.37
N PRO A 30 12.19 -2.43 -6.07
CA PRO A 30 12.32 -1.12 -5.43
C PRO A 30 11.19 -0.95 -4.41
N GLY A 31 11.56 -0.85 -3.14
CA GLY A 31 10.61 -0.96 -2.03
C GLY A 31 9.55 0.13 -2.09
N ASN A 32 8.42 -0.17 -2.71
CA ASN A 32 7.17 0.50 -2.40
C ASN A 32 6.69 -0.08 -1.07
N ASN A 33 7.31 0.36 0.02
CA ASN A 33 6.69 0.24 1.33
C ASN A 33 5.30 0.85 1.17
N ALA A 34 4.25 0.03 1.16
CA ALA A 34 2.90 0.50 1.41
C ALA A 34 2.92 0.98 2.87
N VAL A 35 3.37 2.22 3.07
CA VAL A 35 3.24 2.92 4.34
C VAL A 35 1.76 3.20 4.52
N ASN A 36 1.02 2.17 4.92
CA ASN A 36 -0.33 2.29 5.44
C ASN A 36 -0.20 2.74 6.89
N SER A 37 0.36 3.94 7.10
CA SER A 37 0.24 4.64 8.36
C SER A 37 -1.17 5.20 8.37
N SER A 38 -2.12 4.40 8.88
CA SER A 38 -3.55 4.72 9.01
C SER A 38 -3.83 6.03 9.76
N ASP A 39 -2.81 6.61 10.39
CA ASP A 39 -2.93 7.69 11.37
C ASP A 39 -2.46 9.07 10.88
N HIS A 40 -1.99 9.21 9.64
CA HIS A 40 -1.46 10.50 9.19
C HIS A 40 -2.06 10.95 7.86
N ASN A 41 -3.00 11.90 7.97
CA ASN A 41 -3.32 12.85 6.92
C ASN A 41 -2.05 13.68 6.65
N ASN A 42 -1.15 13.17 5.82
CA ASN A 42 0.24 13.64 5.78
C ASN A 42 0.44 14.84 4.84
N SER A 43 -0.54 15.72 4.72
CA SER A 43 -0.37 16.97 3.97
C SER A 43 -1.46 17.97 4.30
N ASN A 44 -1.09 19.21 4.59
CA ASN A 44 -2.02 20.33 4.72
C ASN A 44 -2.57 20.81 3.34
N LYS A 45 -2.22 20.09 2.26
CA LYS A 45 -2.58 20.39 0.87
C LYS A 45 -2.71 19.09 0.06
N PRO A 46 -3.75 18.89 -0.75
CA PRO A 46 -3.90 17.68 -1.57
C PRO A 46 -2.72 17.45 -2.50
N VAL A 47 -2.27 16.19 -2.62
CA VAL A 47 -1.24 15.83 -3.61
C VAL A 47 -1.88 15.53 -4.96
N GLU A 48 -1.31 16.04 -6.05
CA GLU A 48 -1.86 15.89 -7.41
C GLU A 48 -1.45 14.54 -8.03
N GLY A 49 -2.36 13.89 -8.78
CA GLY A 49 -2.07 12.61 -9.44
C GLY A 49 -3.32 11.93 -10.02
N ARG A 50 -3.14 10.97 -10.95
CA ARG A 50 -4.27 10.22 -11.54
C ARG A 50 -5.01 9.44 -10.45
N ASN A 51 -6.12 10.02 -10.01
CA ASN A 51 -6.96 9.43 -9.00
C ASN A 51 -7.98 8.47 -9.63
N SER A 52 -7.91 7.22 -9.19
CA SER A 52 -8.74 6.09 -9.63
C SER A 52 -9.97 5.86 -8.74
N PHE A 53 -10.16 6.65 -7.68
CA PHE A 53 -11.38 6.57 -6.89
C PHE A 53 -12.58 6.99 -7.73
N THR A 54 -13.68 6.25 -7.56
CA THR A 54 -15.01 6.70 -7.97
C THR A 54 -15.55 7.73 -6.98
N GLU A 55 -16.59 8.46 -7.36
CA GLU A 55 -17.23 9.43 -6.47
C GLU A 55 -17.69 8.77 -5.16
N GLY A 56 -18.30 7.59 -5.24
CA GLY A 56 -18.74 6.83 -4.05
C GLY A 56 -17.57 6.43 -3.15
N GLN A 57 -16.45 5.98 -3.73
CA GLN A 57 -15.24 5.64 -2.96
C GLN A 57 -14.60 6.86 -2.31
N ALA A 58 -14.68 8.02 -2.96
CA ALA A 58 -14.18 9.27 -2.44
C ALA A 58 -15.06 9.78 -1.29
N LYS A 59 -16.39 9.71 -1.46
CA LYS A 59 -17.36 10.02 -0.41
C LYS A 59 -17.14 9.15 0.83
N SER A 60 -17.06 7.83 0.70
CA SER A 60 -16.85 6.94 1.85
C SER A 60 -15.56 7.23 2.61
N ARG A 61 -14.49 7.64 1.92
CA ARG A 61 -13.23 8.05 2.56
C ARG A 61 -13.38 9.36 3.33
N ILE A 62 -14.02 10.34 2.71
CA ILE A 62 -14.28 11.63 3.35
C ILE A 62 -15.14 11.43 4.61
N GLU A 63 -16.18 10.60 4.54
CA GLU A 63 -17.01 10.23 5.68
C GLU A 63 -16.21 9.49 6.76
N GLY A 64 -15.35 8.55 6.36
CA GLY A 64 -14.44 7.84 7.26
C GLY A 64 -13.43 8.76 7.97
N ALA A 65 -13.12 9.92 7.40
CA ALA A 65 -12.27 10.95 8.01
C ALA A 65 -13.04 11.88 8.99
N GLY A 66 -14.30 11.56 9.31
CA GLY A 66 -15.11 12.29 10.29
C GLY A 66 -15.86 13.49 9.72
N TYR A 67 -16.01 13.58 8.40
CA TYR A 67 -16.90 14.52 7.76
C TYR A 67 -18.30 13.91 7.61
N SER A 68 -19.33 14.74 7.56
CA SER A 68 -20.71 14.33 7.29
C SER A 68 -21.34 15.21 6.22
N ASN A 69 -22.54 14.85 5.74
CA ASN A 69 -23.27 15.63 4.74
C ASN A 69 -22.45 15.97 3.47
N VAL A 70 -21.64 15.01 3.03
CA VAL A 70 -20.76 15.16 1.85
C VAL A 70 -21.60 15.32 0.59
N SER A 71 -21.37 16.39 -0.15
CA SER A 71 -22.14 16.76 -1.34
C SER A 71 -21.30 17.51 -2.37
N GLY A 72 -21.77 17.52 -3.63
CA GLY A 72 -21.12 18.26 -4.72
C GLY A 72 -19.73 17.73 -5.08
N LEU A 73 -19.49 16.42 -4.87
CA LEU A 73 -18.18 15.82 -5.03
C LEU A 73 -17.84 15.66 -6.52
N HIS A 74 -16.75 16.29 -6.95
CA HIS A 74 -16.27 16.20 -8.33
C HIS A 74 -14.75 16.09 -8.34
N LYS A 75 -14.20 15.39 -9.33
CA LYS A 75 -12.76 15.29 -9.53
C LYS A 75 -12.30 16.42 -10.43
N ASP A 76 -11.31 17.18 -9.98
CA ASP A 76 -10.71 18.26 -10.77
C ASP A 76 -9.65 17.75 -11.76
N ASP A 77 -9.09 18.67 -12.54
CA ASP A 77 -8.05 18.37 -13.55
C ASP A 77 -6.74 17.87 -12.93
N GLN A 78 -6.54 18.05 -11.63
CA GLN A 78 -5.38 17.60 -10.87
C GLN A 78 -5.59 16.20 -10.27
N GLY A 79 -6.77 15.62 -10.48
CA GLY A 79 -7.18 14.34 -9.90
C GLY A 79 -7.57 14.42 -8.43
N VAL A 80 -7.84 15.61 -7.90
CA VAL A 80 -8.30 15.78 -6.52
C VAL A 80 -9.83 15.81 -6.51
N TRP A 81 -10.44 14.98 -5.67
CA TRP A 81 -11.87 15.06 -5.41
C TRP A 81 -12.16 16.26 -4.50
N ARG A 82 -13.09 17.14 -4.87
CA ARG A 82 -13.49 18.33 -4.12
C ARG A 82 -14.98 18.37 -3.91
N GLY A 83 -15.42 18.82 -2.74
CA GLY A 83 -16.84 18.95 -2.42
C GLY A 83 -17.07 19.78 -1.17
N LYS A 84 -18.31 19.78 -0.69
CA LYS A 84 -18.72 20.39 0.57
C LYS A 84 -19.06 19.29 1.57
N ALA A 85 -18.73 19.51 2.83
CA ALA A 85 -19.09 18.61 3.91
C ALA A 85 -19.18 19.36 5.25
N ASP A 86 -19.82 18.75 6.23
CA ASP A 86 -19.88 19.27 7.59
C ASP A 86 -18.78 18.60 8.43
N LYS A 87 -18.02 19.39 9.20
CA LYS A 87 -17.04 18.89 10.17
C LYS A 87 -17.18 19.67 11.46
N ALA A 88 -17.33 18.96 12.58
CA ALA A 88 -17.58 19.55 13.90
C ALA A 88 -18.74 20.59 13.90
N GLY A 89 -19.81 20.30 13.16
CA GLY A 89 -21.00 21.16 13.08
C GLY A 89 -20.89 22.37 12.15
N SER A 90 -19.77 22.55 11.45
CA SER A 90 -19.58 23.64 10.49
C SER A 90 -19.47 23.13 9.06
N LYS A 91 -20.10 23.83 8.12
CA LYS A 91 -19.93 23.61 6.68
C LYS A 91 -18.53 24.04 6.26
N THR A 92 -17.78 23.12 5.66
CA THR A 92 -16.43 23.37 5.15
C THR A 92 -16.27 22.72 3.79
N ASP A 93 -15.31 23.24 3.03
CA ASP A 93 -14.89 22.60 1.81
C ASP A 93 -13.97 21.44 2.17
N VAL A 94 -14.03 20.37 1.39
CA VAL A 94 -13.25 19.16 1.63
C VAL A 94 -12.61 18.69 0.33
N SER A 95 -11.45 18.07 0.46
CA SER A 95 -10.68 17.51 -0.63
C SER A 95 -10.17 16.13 -0.28
N LEU A 96 -10.09 15.26 -1.29
CA LEU A 96 -9.47 13.94 -1.22
C LEU A 96 -8.47 13.79 -2.38
N ASP A 97 -7.21 13.56 -2.05
CA ASP A 97 -6.17 13.38 -3.05
C ASP A 97 -6.06 11.94 -3.58
N PHE A 98 -5.15 11.70 -4.53
CA PHE A 98 -4.98 10.37 -5.13
C PHE A 98 -4.38 9.33 -4.16
N GLN A 99 -3.76 9.78 -3.07
CA GLN A 99 -3.18 8.93 -2.03
C GLN A 99 -4.22 8.53 -0.97
N GLY A 100 -5.36 9.22 -0.95
CA GLY A 100 -6.43 8.96 0.00
C GLY A 100 -6.45 9.93 1.19
N ASN A 101 -5.63 10.99 1.18
CA ASN A 101 -5.61 11.98 2.24
C ASN A 101 -6.83 12.91 2.15
N VAL A 102 -7.51 13.14 3.26
CA VAL A 102 -8.71 13.97 3.34
C VAL A 102 -8.42 15.29 4.06
N ASN A 103 -8.47 16.40 3.34
CA ASN A 103 -8.14 17.72 3.89
C ASN A 103 -9.30 18.70 3.78
N PRO A 104 -9.45 19.62 4.75
CA PRO A 104 -10.28 20.80 4.54
C PRO A 104 -9.69 21.57 3.34
N ALA A 105 -10.52 21.86 2.35
CA ALA A 105 -10.12 22.72 1.25
C ALA A 105 -10.20 24.18 1.70
N LYS A 106 -9.20 24.97 1.30
CA LYS A 106 -9.08 26.41 1.60
C LYS A 106 -9.60 27.24 0.43
#